data_AF-A0A5C9EG19-F1
#
_entry.id   AF-A0A5C9EG19-F1
#
_cell.length_a   1.000
_cell.length_b   1.000
_cell.length_c   1.000
_cell.angle_alpha   90.00
_cell.angle_beta   90.00
_cell.angle_gamma   90.00
#
_symmetry.space_group_name_H-M   'P 1'
#
loop_
_entity.id
_entity.type
_entity.pdbx_description
1 polymer ?
#
loop_
_entity_poly.entity_id
_entity_poly.type
_entity_poly.pdbx_seq_one_letter_code
_entity_poly.pdbx_strand_id
1 'polypeptide(L)'
;MSKDKIIGAIVILLGILIALVYTLGSIVDLILEEMFKGSLNHPLAHGVDLTSSWLSGIDLFNWRYFVVGPMWLVVILIAIIAIWIGYSMLTTPAPVPLEELEEELAAEEDEIAEEE
;
A
#
# COMPACT_ATOMS: atom_id res chain seq x y z
N MET A 1 2.98 -9.94 -23.88
CA MET A 1 3.08 -8.84 -22.91
C MET A 1 4.51 -8.33 -22.98
N SER A 2 4.73 -7.02 -23.20
CA SER A 2 6.08 -6.45 -23.20
C SER A 2 6.75 -6.72 -21.86
N LYS A 3 8.07 -6.91 -21.86
CA LYS A 3 8.85 -7.20 -20.64
C LYS A 3 8.61 -6.13 -19.56
N ASP A 4 8.37 -4.90 -19.98
CA ASP A 4 8.12 -3.75 -19.10
C ASP A 4 6.80 -3.86 -18.34
N LYS A 5 5.76 -4.40 -18.98
CA LYS A 5 4.47 -4.66 -18.31
C LYS A 5 4.59 -5.77 -17.27
N ILE A 6 5.42 -6.79 -17.50
CA ILE A 6 5.67 -7.86 -16.52
C ILE A 6 6.39 -7.29 -15.29
N ILE A 7 7.35 -6.39 -15.50
CA ILE A 7 8.05 -5.69 -14.41
C ILE A 7 7.06 -4.87 -13.59
N GLY A 8 6.19 -4.08 -14.24
CA GLY A 8 5.12 -3.34 -13.56
C GLY A 8 4.22 -4.23 -12.70
N ALA A 9 3.77 -5.37 -13.24
CA ALA A 9 2.96 -6.34 -12.50
C ALA A 9 3.66 -6.94 -11.27
N ILE A 10 4.96 -7.23 -11.37
CA ILE A 10 5.77 -7.73 -10.24
C ILE A 10 5.87 -6.67 -9.14
N VAL A 11 6.07 -5.41 -9.50
CA VAL A 11 6.15 -4.30 -8.53
C VAL A 11 4.83 -4.11 -7.78
N ILE A 12 3.69 -4.21 -8.48
CA ILE A 12 2.37 -4.19 -7.82
C ILE A 12 2.23 -5.34 -6.81
N LEU A 13 2.53 -6.57 -7.24
CA LEU A 13 2.44 -7.75 -6.37
C LEU A 13 3.34 -7.61 -5.14
N LEU A 14 4.56 -7.09 -5.32
CA LEU A 14 5.48 -6.85 -4.22
C LEU A 14 4.95 -5.78 -3.26
N GLY A 15 4.41 -4.68 -3.77
CA GLY A 15 3.80 -3.63 -2.95
C GLY A 15 2.62 -4.14 -2.13
N ILE A 16 1.74 -4.94 -2.74
CA ILE A 16 0.62 -5.60 -2.04
C ILE A 16 1.13 -6.58 -0.97
N LEU A 17 2.13 -7.39 -1.31
CA LEU A 17 2.73 -8.35 -0.38
C LEU A 17 3.32 -7.63 0.84
N ILE A 18 4.11 -6.57 0.63
CA ILE A 18 4.68 -5.76 1.71
C ILE A 18 3.57 -5.14 2.56
N ALA A 19 2.55 -4.55 1.94
CA ALA A 19 1.43 -3.96 2.65
C ALA A 19 0.70 -4.99 3.54
N LEU A 20 0.45 -6.20 3.02
CA LEU A 20 -0.20 -7.28 3.78
C LEU A 20 0.67 -7.78 4.92
N VAL A 21 1.93 -8.14 4.65
CA VAL A 21 2.85 -8.66 5.67
C VAL A 21 3.07 -7.63 6.76
N TYR A 22 3.28 -6.37 6.40
CA TYR A 22 3.51 -5.32 7.37
C TYR A 22 2.25 -5.01 8.18
N THR A 23 1.06 -5.00 7.56
CA THR A 23 -0.20 -4.79 8.29
C THR A 23 -0.50 -5.93 9.25
N LEU A 24 -0.32 -7.18 8.81
CA LEU A 24 -0.53 -8.37 9.64
C LEU A 24 0.47 -8.44 10.80
N GLY A 25 1.75 -8.16 10.56
CA GLY A 25 2.80 -8.26 11.59
C GLY A 25 2.97 -7.04 12.49
N SER A 26 2.22 -5.96 12.27
CA SER A 26 2.29 -4.75 13.10
C SER A 26 0.95 -4.47 13.78
N ILE A 27 0.10 -3.64 13.19
CA ILE A 27 -1.14 -3.17 13.80
C ILE A 27 -2.10 -4.34 14.08
N VAL A 28 -2.23 -5.29 13.17
CA VAL A 28 -3.13 -6.43 13.38
C VAL A 28 -2.59 -7.35 14.48
N ASP A 29 -1.29 -7.61 14.52
CA ASP A 29 -0.65 -8.39 15.59
C ASP A 29 -0.84 -7.71 16.96
N LEU A 30 -0.64 -6.38 17.06
CA LEU A 30 -0.87 -5.62 18.29
C LEU A 30 -2.32 -5.71 18.77
N ILE A 31 -3.28 -5.54 17.86
CA ILE A 31 -4.72 -5.63 18.16
C ILE A 31 -5.08 -7.06 18.59
N LEU A 32 -4.59 -8.09 17.88
CA LEU A 32 -4.82 -9.49 18.22
C LEU A 32 -4.20 -9.84 19.57
N GLU A 33 -3.00 -9.35 19.87
CA GLU A 33 -2.32 -9.57 21.14
C GLU A 33 -3.11 -8.98 22.31
N GLU A 34 -3.58 -7.73 22.19
CA GLU A 34 -4.39 -7.09 23.23
C GLU A 34 -5.75 -7.78 23.40
N MET A 35 -6.41 -8.13 22.30
CA MET A 35 -7.69 -8.84 22.30
C MET A 35 -7.57 -10.23 22.93
N PHE A 36 -6.52 -10.99 22.58
CA PHE A 36 -6.32 -12.36 23.06
C PHE A 36 -5.79 -12.40 24.51
N LYS A 37 -4.89 -11.48 24.90
CA LYS A 37 -4.44 -11.35 26.29
C LYS A 37 -5.55 -10.85 27.23
N GLY A 38 -6.44 -9.98 26.75
CA GLY A 38 -7.64 -9.58 27.48
C GLY A 38 -8.62 -10.75 27.70
N SER A 39 -8.72 -11.66 26.73
CA SER A 39 -9.58 -12.85 26.80
C SER A 39 -9.04 -13.93 27.74
N LEU A 40 -7.73 -14.15 27.83
CA LEU A 40 -7.14 -15.22 28.65
C LEU A 40 -7.05 -14.90 30.16
N ASN A 41 -7.09 -13.62 30.54
CA ASN A 41 -6.95 -13.17 31.94
C ASN A 41 -8.29 -13.01 32.68
N HIS A 42 -9.41 -13.44 32.11
CA HIS A 42 -10.72 -13.39 32.76
C HIS A 42 -11.16 -14.81 33.19
N PRO A 43 -10.87 -15.27 34.42
CA PRO A 43 -11.06 -16.68 34.80
C PRO A 43 -12.54 -17.10 34.94
N LEU A 44 -13.49 -16.16 34.82
CA LEU A 44 -14.91 -16.38 35.13
C LEU A 44 -15.88 -15.56 34.25
N ALA A 45 -15.67 -15.48 32.93
CA ALA A 45 -16.70 -14.95 32.02
C ALA A 45 -17.02 -15.94 30.90
N HIS A 46 -17.79 -16.97 31.23
CA HIS A 46 -18.62 -17.70 30.25
C HIS A 46 -19.80 -16.82 29.81
N GLY A 47 -19.48 -15.70 29.17
CA GLY A 47 -20.45 -14.81 28.56
C GLY A 47 -19.77 -14.19 27.36
N VAL A 48 -20.03 -14.74 26.17
CA VAL A 48 -19.55 -14.15 24.92
C VAL A 48 -20.38 -12.89 24.70
N ASP A 49 -19.97 -11.79 25.34
CA ASP A 49 -20.59 -10.48 25.17
C ASP A 49 -20.04 -9.87 23.86
N LEU A 50 -20.62 -10.33 22.75
CA LEU A 50 -20.26 -10.00 21.37
C LEU A 50 -20.42 -8.50 21.04
N THR A 51 -21.08 -7.74 21.90
CA THR A 51 -21.51 -6.35 21.63
C THR A 51 -20.67 -5.30 22.35
N SER A 52 -20.01 -5.64 23.47
CA SER A 52 -19.29 -4.68 24.33
C SER A 52 -17.78 -4.92 24.41
N SER A 53 -17.30 -6.13 24.09
CA SER A 53 -15.90 -6.54 24.30
C SER A 53 -14.92 -6.12 23.18
N TRP A 54 -15.41 -5.83 21.97
CA TRP A 54 -14.54 -5.56 20.82
C TRP A 54 -13.87 -4.18 20.84
N LEU A 55 -14.50 -3.18 21.47
CA LEU A 55 -14.00 -1.81 21.57
C LEU A 55 -13.51 -1.43 22.97
N SER A 56 -14.00 -2.08 24.03
CA SER A 56 -13.68 -1.72 25.42
C SER A 56 -12.37 -2.32 25.95
N GLY A 57 -11.78 -3.29 25.23
CA GLY A 57 -10.51 -3.92 25.58
C GLY A 57 -9.27 -3.34 24.90
N ILE A 58 -9.43 -2.37 23.99
CA ILE A 58 -8.32 -1.78 23.23
C ILE A 58 -7.80 -0.57 24.02
N ASP A 59 -6.60 -0.69 24.58
CA ASP A 59 -5.92 0.43 25.22
C ASP A 59 -5.33 1.36 24.15
N LEU A 60 -6.17 2.28 23.66
CA LEU A 60 -5.81 3.28 22.65
C LEU A 60 -4.63 4.18 23.07
N PHE A 61 -4.30 4.24 24.36
CA PHE A 61 -3.18 5.01 24.89
C PHE A 61 -1.92 4.17 25.12
N ASN A 62 -1.87 2.94 24.61
CA ASN A 62 -0.66 2.14 24.65
C ASN A 62 0.46 2.79 23.83
N TRP A 63 1.61 3.04 24.48
CA TRP A 63 2.78 3.65 23.86
C TRP A 63 3.25 2.91 22.59
N ARG A 64 2.98 1.59 22.50
CA ARG A 64 3.31 0.77 21.33
C ARG A 64 2.59 1.27 20.07
N TYR A 65 1.34 1.70 20.16
CA TYR A 65 0.61 2.27 19.02
C TYR A 65 1.20 3.60 18.56
N PHE A 66 1.70 4.43 19.48
CA PHE A 66 2.35 5.69 19.12
C PHE A 66 3.67 5.51 18.38
N VAL A 67 4.39 4.41 18.62
CA VAL A 67 5.65 4.11 17.91
C VAL A 67 5.39 3.36 16.61
N VAL A 68 4.54 2.33 16.66
CA VAL A 68 4.27 1.44 15.52
C VAL A 68 3.32 2.09 14.52
N GLY A 69 2.35 2.87 14.98
CA GLY A 69 1.34 3.53 14.13
C GLY A 69 1.94 4.43 13.05
N PRO A 70 2.80 5.42 13.41
CA PRO A 70 3.45 6.27 12.41
C PRO A 70 4.35 5.48 11.45
N MET A 71 5.08 4.47 11.95
CA MET A 71 5.92 3.62 11.13
C MET A 71 5.10 2.82 10.11
N TRP A 72 3.99 2.22 10.55
CA TRP A 72 3.05 1.52 9.68
C TRP A 72 2.46 2.44 8.62
N LEU A 73 2.07 3.66 8.98
CA LEU A 73 1.53 4.63 8.03
C LEU A 73 2.55 4.96 6.93
N VAL A 74 3.82 5.18 7.28
CA VAL A 74 4.89 5.42 6.31
C VAL A 74 5.09 4.23 5.37
N VAL A 75 5.11 3.00 5.90
CA VAL A 75 5.30 1.79 5.06
C VAL A 75 4.12 1.59 4.12
N ILE A 76 2.88 1.80 4.58
CA ILE A 76 1.68 1.72 3.75
C ILE A 76 1.71 2.79 2.66
N LEU A 77 2.13 4.01 2.99
CA LEU A 77 2.26 5.09 2.02
C LEU A 77 3.26 4.73 0.91
N ILE A 78 4.41 4.18 1.26
CA ILE A 78 5.40 3.69 0.28
C ILE A 78 4.81 2.56 -0.58
N ALA A 79 4.09 1.62 0.03
CA ALA A 79 3.46 0.52 -0.70
C ALA A 79 2.40 1.02 -1.70
N ILE A 80 1.60 2.02 -1.33
CA ILE A 80 0.62 2.67 -2.22
C ILE A 80 1.33 3.31 -3.41
N ILE A 81 2.42 4.04 -3.17
CA ILE A 81 3.21 4.66 -4.25
C ILE A 81 3.79 3.58 -5.17
N ALA A 82 4.34 2.49 -4.63
CA ALA A 82 4.87 1.38 -5.42
C ALA A 82 3.79 0.72 -6.30
N ILE A 83 2.59 0.51 -5.75
CA ILE A 83 1.44 -0.01 -6.50
C ILE A 83 1.03 0.98 -7.59
N TRP A 84 1.02 2.28 -7.31
CA TRP A 84 0.67 3.31 -8.29
C TRP A 84 1.67 3.36 -9.45
N ILE A 85 2.97 3.26 -9.17
CA ILE A 85 4.03 3.20 -10.20
C ILE A 85 3.90 1.91 -11.02
N GLY A 86 3.68 0.77 -10.37
CA GLY A 86 3.47 -0.49 -11.08
C GLY A 86 2.22 -0.45 -11.96
N TYR A 87 1.16 0.25 -11.51
CA TYR A 87 -0.06 0.46 -12.27
C TYR A 87 0.19 1.34 -13.50
N SER A 88 0.92 2.45 -13.35
CA SER A 88 1.24 3.34 -14.48
C SER A 88 2.05 2.62 -15.57
N MET A 89 3.02 1.76 -15.20
CA MET A 89 3.80 0.96 -16.16
C MET A 89 2.98 -0.14 -16.87
N LEU A 90 1.91 -0.63 -16.24
CA LEU A 90 1.01 -1.59 -16.86
C LEU A 90 0.10 -0.94 -17.91
N THR A 91 -0.35 0.29 -17.62
CA THR A 91 -1.27 1.04 -18.47
C THR A 91 -0.59 1.90 -19.52
N THR A 92 0.74 2.05 -19.50
CA THR A 92 1.46 2.71 -20.59
C THR A 92 1.34 1.87 -21.88
N PRO A 93 0.81 2.45 -22.98
CA PRO A 93 0.87 1.79 -24.29
C PRO A 93 2.35 1.55 -24.64
N ALA A 94 2.62 0.48 -25.39
CA ALA A 94 3.97 0.26 -25.88
C ALA A 94 4.38 1.48 -26.73
N PRO A 95 5.61 2.01 -26.57
CA PRO A 95 6.06 3.14 -27.38
C PRO A 95 5.87 2.79 -28.86
N VAL A 96 5.22 3.69 -29.59
CA VAL A 96 5.02 3.62 -31.04
C VAL A 96 6.42 3.51 -31.68
N PRO A 97 6.60 2.70 -32.76
CA PRO A 97 7.87 2.65 -33.49
C PRO A 97 8.38 4.06 -33.80
N LEU A 98 9.66 4.28 -33.50
CA LEU A 98 10.31 5.59 -33.34
C LEU A 98 10.20 6.56 -34.52
N GLU A 99 9.91 6.07 -35.73
CA GLU A 99 9.83 6.91 -36.95
C GLU A 99 8.63 7.88 -36.94
N GLU A 100 7.46 7.48 -36.42
CA GLU A 100 6.30 8.38 -36.35
C GLU A 100 6.40 9.37 -35.17
N LEU A 101 7.16 9.03 -34.13
CA LEU A 101 7.32 9.84 -32.93
C LEU A 101 8.40 10.92 -33.07
N GLU A 102 9.45 10.65 -33.86
CA GLU A 102 10.46 11.67 -34.21
C GLU A 102 9.86 12.75 -35.13
N GLU A 103 8.94 12.41 -36.04
CA GLU A 103 8.23 13.39 -36.87
C GLU A 103 7.21 14.22 -36.08
N GLU A 104 6.47 13.63 -35.13
CA GLU A 104 5.57 14.39 -34.25
C GLU A 104 6.32 15.28 -33.24
N LEU A 105 7.42 14.80 -32.65
CA LEU A 105 8.22 15.59 -31.71
C LEU A 105 9.00 16.72 -32.40
N ALA A 106 9.49 16.50 -33.62
CA ALA A 106 10.13 17.53 -34.42
C ALA A 106 9.10 18.59 -34.88
N ALA A 107 7.87 18.19 -35.21
CA ALA A 107 6.80 19.13 -35.54
C ALA A 107 6.37 19.98 -34.33
N GLU A 108 6.28 19.39 -33.13
CA GLU A 108 6.03 20.16 -31.89
C GLU A 108 7.20 21.09 -31.55
N GLU A 109 8.46 20.67 -31.72
CA GLU A 109 9.64 21.54 -31.51
C GLU A 109 9.71 22.70 -32.52
N ASP A 110 9.34 22.47 -33.78
CA ASP A 110 9.30 23.50 -34.82
C ASP A 110 8.12 24.48 -34.61
N GLU A 111 6.94 24.02 -34.19
CA GLU A 111 5.81 24.90 -33.84
C GLU A 111 6.14 25.81 -32.64
N ILE A 112 6.81 25.28 -31.61
CA ILE A 112 7.22 26.07 -30.44
C ILE A 112 8.29 27.11 -30.81
N ALA A 113 9.18 26.80 -31.76
CA ALA A 113 10.21 27.72 -32.25
C ALA A 113 9.67 28.82 -33.17
N GLU A 114 8.54 28.60 -33.86
CA GLU A 114 7.86 29.63 -34.65
C GLU A 114 6.97 30.57 -33.80
N GLU A 115 6.59 30.15 -32.59
CA GLU A 115 5.84 30.98 -31.63
C GLU A 115 6.70 31.93 -30.76
N GLU A 116 8.04 31.79 -30.75
CA GLU A 116 9.01 32.74 -30.14
C GLU A 116 9.54 33.81 -31.12
#